data_AF-A0AAJ0AJK8-F1
#
_entry.id   AF-A0AAJ0AJK8-F1
#
_cell.length_a   1.000
_cell.length_b   1.000
_cell.length_c   1.000
_cell.angle_alpha   90.00
_cell.angle_beta   90.00
_cell.angle_gamma   90.00
#
_symmetry.space_group_name_H-M   'P 1'
#
loop_
_entity.id
_entity.type
_entity.pdbx_description
1 polymer ?
#
loop_
_entity_poly.entity_id
_entity_poly.type
_entity_poly.pdbx_seq_one_letter_code
_entity_poly.pdbx_strand_id
1 'polypeptide(L)'
;MSANESKRRSEHKPPDAAAFQYKPLEEGIDCTRFLRIHPAKNDNDHLICCTLDHIAFGEKPSYEALSYRWGDEALAQTIVLNGHHFLVRKNLHDALQYLRNRGNIGLLWIDAICIDQANVQERNRQVAIMRHIYFRAHTVVVWLGSTYSQYQKEISPLEARFAPEDSSVEETLTFATGPSEPDDAHTASLKIERKMVLKLAKDEYWNRVWIIQEIGHARQRRVCFGKMELSWSDFIKMMTHHSVTTEGPLRLNQQAEQKYQGVGIPITGMVRTVGDKEVKIYIYLTST
;
A
#
# COMPACT_ATOMS: atom_id res chain seq x y z
N MET A 1 -7.61 30.25 65.52
CA MET A 1 -8.44 30.02 64.32
C MET A 1 -7.57 30.19 63.09
N SER A 2 -7.15 29.08 62.46
CA SER A 2 -7.18 28.91 61.00
C SER A 2 -6.61 27.52 60.68
N ALA A 3 -7.42 26.72 60.02
CA ALA A 3 -7.15 25.35 59.65
C ALA A 3 -6.14 25.26 58.51
N ASN A 4 -5.33 24.19 58.49
CA ASN A 4 -4.65 23.76 57.27
C ASN A 4 -4.85 22.25 57.09
N GLU A 5 -6.03 21.88 56.58
CA GLU A 5 -6.32 20.55 56.06
C GLU A 5 -5.53 20.33 54.76
N SER A 6 -4.38 19.67 54.86
CA SER A 6 -3.72 19.08 53.68
C SER A 6 -4.50 17.87 53.21
N LYS A 7 -5.50 18.09 52.36
CA LYS A 7 -6.14 17.06 51.53
C LYS A 7 -5.08 16.39 50.66
N ARG A 8 -4.71 15.15 51.03
CA ARG A 8 -4.07 14.20 50.12
C ARG A 8 -4.99 13.99 48.92
N ARG A 9 -4.69 14.63 47.78
CA ARG A 9 -5.21 14.19 46.49
C ARG A 9 -4.52 12.87 46.16
N SER A 10 -5.21 11.76 46.44
CA SER A 10 -4.92 10.49 45.79
C SER A 10 -5.21 10.66 44.31
N GLU A 11 -4.17 10.90 43.52
CA GLU A 11 -4.24 10.75 42.08
C GLU A 11 -4.63 9.30 41.80
N HIS A 12 -5.89 9.09 41.43
CA HIS A 12 -6.35 7.85 40.83
C HIS A 12 -5.60 7.69 39.52
N LYS A 13 -4.47 6.98 39.55
CA LYS A 13 -3.88 6.39 38.34
C LYS A 13 -4.98 5.49 37.74
N PRO A 14 -5.46 5.75 36.50
CA PRO A 14 -6.38 4.82 35.87
C PRO A 14 -5.72 3.43 35.83
N PRO A 15 -6.49 2.33 35.98
CA PRO A 15 -5.93 0.99 36.01
C PRO A 15 -5.04 0.79 34.78
N ASP A 16 -3.81 0.29 35.01
CA ASP A 16 -2.86 -0.02 33.94
C ASP A 16 -3.58 -0.89 32.90
N ALA A 17 -3.94 -0.29 31.76
CA ALA A 17 -4.37 -1.06 30.61
C ALA A 17 -3.19 -1.94 30.24
N ALA A 18 -3.31 -3.25 30.45
CA ALA A 18 -2.23 -4.20 30.20
C ALA A 18 -1.65 -3.95 28.80
N ALA A 19 -0.32 -3.88 28.72
CA ALA A 19 0.38 -3.72 27.45
C ALA A 19 -0.01 -4.85 26.48
N PHE A 20 -0.11 -4.55 25.19
CA PHE A 20 -0.38 -5.55 24.17
C PHE A 20 0.67 -6.67 24.22
N GLN A 21 0.22 -7.92 24.17
CA GLN A 21 1.07 -9.10 24.10
C GLN A 21 0.67 -9.96 22.91
N TYR A 22 1.67 -10.37 22.12
CA TYR A 22 1.47 -11.31 21.04
C TYR A 22 1.16 -12.70 21.61
N LYS A 23 0.14 -13.35 21.05
CA LYS A 23 0.01 -14.81 21.17
C LYS A 23 1.09 -15.43 20.27
N PRO A 24 1.96 -16.34 20.76
CA PRO A 24 2.99 -16.95 19.92
C PRO A 24 2.42 -17.62 18.67
N LEU A 25 3.15 -17.57 17.55
CA LEU A 25 2.85 -18.40 16.38
C LEU A 25 3.16 -19.86 16.69
N GLU A 26 2.30 -20.78 16.25
CA GLU A 26 2.48 -22.21 16.46
C GLU A 26 3.73 -22.73 15.74
N GLU A 27 4.58 -23.45 16.47
CA GLU A 27 5.78 -24.03 15.89
C GLU A 27 5.43 -25.23 15.01
N GLY A 28 6.04 -25.31 13.82
CA GLY A 28 5.80 -26.39 12.86
C GLY A 28 4.65 -26.14 11.88
N ILE A 29 3.83 -25.10 12.10
CA ILE A 29 2.80 -24.68 11.13
C ILE A 29 3.32 -23.46 10.35
N ASP A 30 3.29 -23.54 9.02
CA ASP A 30 3.52 -22.39 8.14
C ASP A 30 2.33 -21.41 8.30
N CYS A 31 2.44 -20.46 9.22
CA CYS A 31 1.41 -19.49 9.56
C CYS A 31 2.00 -18.10 9.79
N THR A 32 1.12 -17.10 9.75
CA THR A 32 1.42 -15.72 10.13
C THR A 32 0.17 -15.08 10.74
N ARG A 33 0.30 -13.82 11.15
CA ARG A 33 -0.83 -13.02 11.58
C ARG A 33 -1.33 -12.11 10.48
N PHE A 34 -2.63 -11.83 10.47
CA PHE A 34 -3.25 -10.89 9.55
C PHE A 34 -4.07 -9.86 10.31
N LEU A 35 -3.87 -8.61 9.93
CA LEU A 35 -4.57 -7.46 10.49
C LEU A 35 -5.94 -7.31 9.81
N ARG A 36 -6.97 -7.02 10.59
CA ARG A 36 -8.21 -6.42 10.09
C ARG A 36 -8.34 -5.02 10.65
N ILE A 37 -8.59 -4.07 9.77
CA ILE A 37 -8.86 -2.68 10.16
C ILE A 37 -10.37 -2.54 10.33
N HIS A 38 -10.83 -2.09 11.48
CA HIS A 38 -12.25 -1.86 11.72
C HIS A 38 -12.71 -0.59 10.99
N PRO A 39 -13.95 -0.56 10.46
CA PRO A 39 -14.49 0.65 9.88
C PRO A 39 -14.59 1.77 10.93
N ALA A 40 -14.46 3.02 10.48
CA ALA A 40 -14.74 4.18 11.31
C ALA A 40 -16.21 4.18 11.72
N LYS A 41 -16.51 4.48 12.98
CA LYS A 41 -17.90 4.55 13.48
C LYS A 41 -18.65 5.76 12.94
N ASN A 42 -17.94 6.84 12.66
CA ASN A 42 -18.43 8.09 12.09
C ASN A 42 -17.24 8.95 11.63
N ASP A 43 -17.51 10.11 11.03
CA ASP A 43 -16.48 11.02 10.48
C ASP A 43 -15.50 11.57 11.54
N ASN A 44 -15.88 11.55 12.81
CA ASN A 44 -15.06 12.02 13.93
C ASN A 44 -14.28 10.89 14.62
N ASP A 45 -14.41 9.65 14.15
CA ASP A 45 -13.71 8.50 14.73
C ASP A 45 -12.26 8.45 14.25
N HIS A 46 -11.38 9.24 14.84
CA HIS A 46 -9.96 9.27 14.44
C HIS A 46 -9.13 8.10 14.98
N LEU A 47 -9.67 7.28 15.89
CA LEU A 47 -8.93 6.19 16.51
C LEU A 47 -8.99 4.93 15.64
N ILE A 48 -7.85 4.47 15.15
CA ILE A 48 -7.78 3.25 14.36
C ILE A 48 -7.88 2.04 15.28
N CYS A 49 -8.94 1.25 15.14
CA CYS A 49 -9.13 -0.02 15.82
C CYS A 49 -8.86 -1.17 14.86
N CYS A 50 -8.12 -2.18 15.30
CA CYS A 50 -7.78 -3.35 14.53
C CYS A 50 -7.87 -4.64 15.36
N THR A 51 -8.05 -5.77 14.67
CA THR A 51 -7.82 -7.11 15.23
C THR A 51 -6.73 -7.85 14.47
N LEU A 52 -6.17 -8.85 15.13
CA LEU A 52 -5.09 -9.67 14.61
C LEU A 52 -5.48 -11.15 14.65
N ASP A 53 -5.61 -11.76 13.48
CA ASP A 53 -5.99 -13.16 13.31
C ASP A 53 -4.76 -14.02 13.04
N HIS A 54 -4.68 -15.21 13.64
CA HIS A 54 -3.68 -16.21 13.31
C HIS A 54 -4.23 -17.14 12.23
N ILE A 55 -3.55 -17.25 11.10
CA ILE A 55 -4.03 -18.06 9.98
C ILE A 55 -2.87 -18.85 9.38
N ALA A 56 -3.09 -20.14 9.17
CA ALA A 56 -2.13 -20.99 8.47
C ALA A 56 -2.20 -20.72 6.97
N PHE A 57 -1.06 -20.68 6.29
CA PHE A 57 -1.07 -20.49 4.84
C PHE A 57 -1.75 -21.64 4.08
N GLY A 58 -1.84 -22.83 4.70
CA GLY A 58 -2.61 -23.96 4.18
C GLY A 58 -4.10 -23.70 4.02
N GLU A 59 -4.66 -22.74 4.78
CA GLU A 59 -6.05 -22.28 4.66
C GLU A 59 -6.28 -21.39 3.43
N LYS A 60 -5.21 -21.05 2.70
CA LYS A 60 -5.24 -20.21 1.49
C LYS A 60 -5.95 -18.87 1.73
N PRO A 61 -5.56 -18.08 2.74
CA PRO A 61 -6.18 -16.79 3.00
C PRO A 61 -6.05 -15.85 1.79
N SER A 62 -7.11 -15.10 1.50
CA SER A 62 -7.07 -13.99 0.56
C SER A 62 -6.75 -12.70 1.32
N TYR A 63 -5.60 -12.09 1.03
CA TYR A 63 -5.12 -10.91 1.74
C TYR A 63 -4.33 -9.95 0.84
N GLU A 64 -4.26 -8.70 1.29
CA GLU A 64 -3.33 -7.69 0.79
C GLU A 64 -2.07 -7.65 1.66
N ALA A 65 -0.93 -7.29 1.08
CA ALA A 65 0.30 -7.02 1.84
C ALA A 65 0.72 -5.56 1.66
N LEU A 66 1.02 -4.86 2.76
CA LEU A 66 1.51 -3.49 2.71
C LEU A 66 3.03 -3.47 2.51
N SER A 67 3.47 -2.66 1.55
CA SER A 67 4.87 -2.33 1.32
C SER A 67 5.04 -0.82 1.46
N TYR A 68 5.87 -0.39 2.42
CA TYR A 68 5.99 1.02 2.80
C TYR A 68 7.38 1.27 3.42
N ARG A 69 7.82 2.54 3.44
CA ARG A 69 9.00 2.91 4.25
C ARG A 69 8.64 3.01 5.71
N TRP A 70 9.54 2.54 6.57
CA TRP A 70 9.48 2.95 7.96
C TRP A 70 9.68 4.47 8.04
N GLY A 71 8.79 5.14 8.78
CA GLY A 71 8.91 6.56 9.05
C GLY A 71 9.83 6.83 10.25
N ASP A 72 9.88 8.09 10.67
CA ASP A 72 10.56 8.50 11.89
C ASP A 72 9.93 7.83 13.12
N GLU A 73 10.78 7.25 13.98
CA GLU A 73 10.39 6.59 15.22
C GLU A 73 9.97 7.58 16.30
N ALA A 74 10.51 8.80 16.28
CA ALA A 74 10.13 9.85 17.22
C ALA A 74 8.66 10.30 17.06
N LEU A 75 8.03 9.94 15.94
CA LEU A 75 6.65 10.29 15.60
C LEU A 75 5.72 9.08 15.74
N ALA A 76 5.84 8.33 16.83
CA ALA A 76 4.91 7.24 17.13
C ALA A 76 3.48 7.75 17.33
N GLN A 77 2.50 6.95 16.92
CA GLN A 77 1.07 7.20 17.02
C GLN A 77 0.40 5.95 17.61
N THR A 78 -0.68 6.15 18.35
CA THR A 78 -1.40 5.05 19.01
C THR A 78 -2.54 4.54 18.13
N ILE A 79 -2.60 3.22 17.96
CA ILE A 79 -3.77 2.49 17.47
C ILE A 79 -4.29 1.55 18.57
N VAL A 80 -5.49 1.02 18.41
CA VAL A 80 -6.03 -0.05 19.26
C VAL A 80 -5.90 -1.38 18.52
N LEU A 81 -5.13 -2.31 19.04
CA LEU A 81 -4.93 -3.65 18.48
C LEU A 81 -5.44 -4.70 19.47
N ASN A 82 -6.43 -5.50 19.06
CA ASN A 82 -7.12 -6.46 19.95
C ASN A 82 -7.62 -5.84 21.27
N GLY A 83 -8.02 -4.57 21.25
CA GLY A 83 -8.50 -3.84 22.43
C GLY A 83 -7.41 -3.20 23.30
N HIS A 84 -6.14 -3.34 22.94
CA HIS A 84 -5.01 -2.75 23.68
C HIS A 84 -4.35 -1.63 22.88
N HIS A 85 -3.77 -0.64 23.57
CA HIS A 85 -2.95 0.38 22.91
C HIS A 85 -1.70 -0.24 22.29
N PHE A 86 -1.43 0.13 21.04
CA PHE A 86 -0.28 -0.33 20.28
C PHE A 86 0.33 0.86 19.53
N LEU A 87 1.66 1.01 19.59
CA LEU A 87 2.36 2.12 18.95
C LEU A 87 2.81 1.74 17.54
N VAL A 88 2.52 2.63 16.58
CA VAL A 88 3.00 2.54 15.20
C VAL A 88 3.67 3.85 14.81
N ARG A 89 4.67 3.80 13.93
CA ARG A 89 5.30 5.03 13.42
C ARG A 89 4.32 5.81 12.54
N LYS A 90 4.46 7.14 12.48
CA LYS A 90 3.55 8.03 11.73
C LYS A 90 3.24 7.56 10.30
N ASN A 91 4.24 7.14 9.53
CA ASN A 91 4.00 6.74 8.14
C ASN A 91 3.08 5.52 8.04
N LEU A 92 3.21 4.56 8.97
CA LEU A 92 2.31 3.41 9.05
C LEU A 92 0.91 3.83 9.53
N HIS A 93 0.83 4.73 10.50
CA HIS A 93 -0.46 5.29 10.94
C HIS A 93 -1.21 5.95 9.78
N ASP A 94 -0.54 6.81 9.01
CA ASP A 94 -1.12 7.46 7.83
C ASP A 94 -1.58 6.43 6.79
N ALA A 95 -0.80 5.36 6.57
CA ALA A 95 -1.17 4.26 5.68
C ALA A 95 -2.45 3.53 6.15
N LEU A 96 -2.50 3.19 7.45
CA LEU A 96 -3.67 2.55 8.05
C LEU A 96 -4.92 3.44 7.96
N GLN A 97 -4.77 4.76 8.18
CA GLN A 97 -5.87 5.71 8.03
C GLN A 97 -6.38 5.78 6.60
N TYR A 98 -5.47 5.90 5.62
CA TYR A 98 -5.80 5.90 4.19
C TYR A 98 -6.57 4.63 3.82
N LEU A 99 -6.03 3.48 4.22
CA LEU A 99 -6.63 2.17 3.99
C LEU A 99 -8.02 2.09 4.64
N ARG A 100 -8.17 2.48 5.91
CA ARG A 100 -9.47 2.49 6.60
C ARG A 100 -10.52 3.31 5.84
N ASN A 101 -10.12 4.47 5.31
CA ASN A 101 -11.02 5.37 4.60
C ASN A 101 -11.42 4.86 3.20
N ARG A 102 -10.59 4.03 2.56
CA ARG A 102 -10.92 3.36 1.29
C ARG A 102 -12.11 2.39 1.45
N GLY A 103 -12.32 1.86 2.65
CA GLY A 103 -13.37 0.88 2.93
C GLY A 103 -13.04 -0.52 2.41
N ASN A 104 -13.82 -1.50 2.88
CA ASN A 104 -13.78 -2.93 2.53
C ASN A 104 -12.38 -3.52 2.32
N ILE A 105 -11.56 -3.48 3.37
CA ILE A 105 -10.27 -4.18 3.38
C ILE A 105 -10.49 -5.52 4.08
N GLY A 106 -10.18 -6.60 3.38
CA GLY A 106 -10.16 -7.94 3.96
C GLY A 106 -8.99 -8.11 4.94
N LEU A 107 -8.25 -9.20 4.78
CA LEU A 107 -7.04 -9.43 5.55
C LEU A 107 -5.90 -8.56 5.01
N LEU A 108 -5.13 -7.95 5.90
CA LEU A 108 -3.95 -7.16 5.57
C LEU A 108 -2.73 -7.70 6.30
N TRP A 109 -1.61 -7.86 5.59
CA TRP A 109 -0.34 -8.21 6.19
C TRP A 109 0.58 -7.00 6.24
N ILE A 110 1.12 -6.70 7.42
CA ILE A 110 2.06 -5.60 7.66
C ILE A 110 3.16 -6.13 8.58
N ASP A 111 4.40 -6.15 8.11
CA ASP A 111 5.57 -6.66 8.84
C ASP A 111 5.67 -6.13 10.29
N ALA A 112 5.48 -4.83 10.49
CA ALA A 112 5.62 -4.17 11.78
C ALA A 112 4.51 -4.52 12.78
N ILE A 113 3.38 -5.08 12.34
CA ILE A 113 2.26 -5.45 13.22
C ILE A 113 2.06 -6.96 13.28
N CYS A 114 2.17 -7.66 12.15
CA CYS A 114 1.90 -9.09 12.05
C CYS A 114 3.02 -9.97 12.64
N ILE A 115 4.23 -9.44 12.71
CA ILE A 115 5.40 -10.11 13.30
C ILE A 115 5.65 -9.51 14.69
N ASP A 116 5.86 -10.37 15.68
CA ASP A 116 6.38 -9.94 16.98
C ASP A 116 7.86 -9.53 16.81
N GLN A 117 8.09 -8.22 16.71
CA GLN A 117 9.43 -7.66 16.49
C GLN A 117 10.38 -7.84 17.68
N ALA A 118 9.84 -8.06 18.89
CA ALA A 118 10.60 -8.30 20.11
C ALA A 118 11.05 -9.77 20.23
N ASN A 119 10.32 -10.69 19.61
CA ASN A 119 10.68 -12.10 19.54
C ASN A 119 11.63 -12.36 18.35
N VAL A 120 12.94 -12.41 18.62
CA VAL A 120 13.99 -12.59 17.59
C VAL A 120 13.80 -13.89 16.80
N GLN A 121 13.41 -14.98 17.46
CA GLN A 121 13.20 -16.28 16.84
C GLN A 121 12.02 -16.24 15.86
N GLU A 122 10.90 -15.66 16.28
CA GLU A 122 9.74 -15.45 15.40
C GLU A 122 10.10 -14.53 14.23
N ARG A 123 10.71 -13.38 14.51
CA ARG A 123 11.13 -12.41 13.50
C ARG A 123 12.00 -13.04 12.44
N ASN A 124 13.02 -13.81 12.84
CA ASN A 124 13.92 -14.47 11.89
C ASN A 124 13.18 -15.49 11.02
N ARG A 125 12.25 -16.27 11.59
CA ARG A 125 11.42 -17.22 10.82
C ARG A 125 10.54 -16.49 9.80
N GLN A 126 9.84 -15.43 10.22
CA GLN A 126 8.94 -14.67 9.35
C GLN A 126 9.71 -13.92 8.24
N VAL A 127 10.88 -13.33 8.56
CA VAL A 127 11.75 -12.68 7.56
C VAL A 127 12.22 -13.69 6.52
N ALA A 128 12.58 -14.91 6.91
CA ALA A 128 13.02 -15.95 5.96
C ALA A 128 11.94 -16.33 4.95
N ILE A 129 10.65 -16.23 5.32
CA ILE A 129 9.51 -16.55 4.44
C ILE A 129 8.83 -15.32 3.84
N MET A 130 9.29 -14.10 4.15
CA MET A 130 8.64 -12.83 3.76
C MET A 130 8.37 -12.74 2.24
N ARG A 131 9.32 -13.20 1.40
CA ARG A 131 9.13 -13.29 -0.06
C ARG A 131 7.89 -14.10 -0.46
N HIS A 132 7.58 -15.16 0.28
CA HIS A 132 6.43 -16.04 0.02
C HIS A 132 5.12 -15.38 0.48
N ILE A 133 5.16 -14.59 1.56
CA ILE A 133 4.02 -13.82 2.02
C ILE A 133 3.61 -12.79 0.95
N TYR A 134 4.56 -11.98 0.47
CA TYR A 134 4.27 -11.01 -0.61
C TYR A 134 3.83 -11.70 -1.92
N PHE A 135 4.44 -12.83 -2.27
CA PHE A 135 4.05 -13.59 -3.47
C PHE A 135 2.63 -14.19 -3.37
N ARG A 136 2.20 -14.61 -2.16
CA ARG A 136 0.88 -15.22 -1.92
C ARG A 136 -0.23 -14.17 -1.78
N ALA A 137 0.10 -12.92 -1.43
CA ALA A 137 -0.86 -11.82 -1.40
C ALA A 137 -1.57 -11.66 -2.76
N HIS A 138 -2.87 -11.38 -2.75
CA HIS A 138 -3.58 -11.10 -4.00
C HIS A 138 -3.17 -9.75 -4.59
N THR A 139 -2.90 -8.77 -3.72
CA THR A 139 -2.42 -7.43 -4.08
C THR A 139 -1.36 -6.98 -3.09
N VAL A 140 -0.26 -6.45 -3.60
CA VAL A 140 0.72 -5.72 -2.80
C VAL A 140 0.43 -4.22 -2.93
N VAL A 141 0.17 -3.60 -1.79
CA VAL A 141 -0.14 -2.17 -1.66
C VAL A 141 1.14 -1.43 -1.37
N VAL A 142 1.58 -0.62 -2.31
CA VAL A 142 2.73 0.28 -2.15
C VAL A 142 2.24 1.60 -1.57
N TRP A 143 2.66 1.94 -0.36
CA TRP A 143 2.34 3.22 0.27
C TRP A 143 3.56 4.13 0.26
N LEU A 144 3.47 5.25 -0.47
CA LEU A 144 4.56 6.23 -0.60
C LEU A 144 4.43 7.41 0.38
N GLY A 145 3.30 7.54 1.08
CA GLY A 145 3.11 8.55 2.11
C GLY A 145 2.04 9.60 1.80
N SER A 146 1.58 10.26 2.86
CA SER A 146 0.50 11.27 2.82
C SER A 146 0.95 12.62 2.26
N THR A 147 2.26 12.87 2.21
CA THR A 147 2.85 14.16 1.81
C THR A 147 2.49 14.59 0.39
N TYR A 148 2.14 13.64 -0.49
CA TYR A 148 1.79 13.93 -1.88
C TYR A 148 0.40 14.57 -2.03
N SER A 149 -0.44 14.51 -1.00
CA SER A 149 -1.76 15.15 -0.99
C SER A 149 -1.72 16.65 -1.21
N GLN A 150 -0.60 17.32 -0.89
CA GLN A 150 -0.42 18.75 -1.15
C GLN A 150 -0.45 19.08 -2.65
N TYR A 151 0.05 18.20 -3.51
CA TYR A 151 0.04 18.41 -4.96
C TYR A 151 -1.33 18.08 -5.56
N GLN A 152 -2.11 17.23 -4.90
CA GLN A 152 -3.39 16.72 -5.42
C GLN A 152 -4.57 17.65 -5.13
N LYS A 153 -4.42 18.60 -4.19
CA LYS A 153 -5.44 19.63 -3.95
C LYS A 153 -5.57 20.60 -5.12
N GLU A 154 -4.50 20.76 -5.88
CA GLU A 154 -4.37 21.75 -6.97
C GLU A 154 -4.45 21.09 -8.36
N ILE A 155 -4.39 19.75 -8.44
CA ILE A 155 -4.61 18.98 -9.66
C ILE A 155 -6.12 18.78 -9.81
N SER A 156 -6.73 19.42 -10.82
CA SER A 156 -8.09 19.10 -11.30
C SER A 156 -8.23 17.59 -11.53
N PRO A 157 -9.40 16.96 -11.32
CA PRO A 157 -9.53 15.50 -11.22
C PRO A 157 -8.83 14.77 -12.38
N LEU A 158 -7.72 14.10 -12.06
CA LEU A 158 -6.95 13.29 -13.03
C LEU A 158 -7.80 12.17 -13.64
N GLU A 159 -8.90 11.80 -12.97
CA GLU A 159 -9.97 10.91 -13.44
C GLU A 159 -10.50 11.29 -14.82
N ALA A 160 -10.51 12.58 -15.17
CA ALA A 160 -10.94 13.05 -16.50
C ALA A 160 -9.96 12.71 -17.64
N ARG A 161 -8.66 12.44 -17.35
CA ARG A 161 -7.63 12.16 -18.37
C ARG A 161 -7.47 10.67 -18.70
N PHE A 162 -7.99 9.78 -17.86
CA PHE A 162 -7.89 8.33 -18.04
C PHE A 162 -9.26 7.66 -18.21
N ALA A 163 -10.33 8.45 -18.39
CA ALA A 163 -11.62 7.93 -18.84
C ALA A 163 -11.44 7.29 -20.24
N PRO A 164 -12.02 6.12 -20.50
CA PRO A 164 -11.91 5.47 -21.80
C PRO A 164 -12.43 6.39 -22.91
N GLU A 165 -11.63 6.57 -23.96
CA GLU A 165 -12.00 7.26 -25.20
C GLU A 165 -13.06 6.45 -25.95
N ASP A 166 -14.29 6.41 -25.45
CA ASP A 166 -15.45 5.86 -26.15
C ASP A 166 -16.59 6.89 -26.12
N SER A 167 -16.42 7.96 -26.89
CA SER A 167 -17.53 8.65 -27.53
C SER A 167 -17.01 9.57 -28.63
N SER A 168 -17.28 9.17 -29.86
CA SER A 168 -17.22 9.93 -31.10
C SER A 168 -17.38 11.45 -30.94
N VAL A 169 -16.34 12.20 -31.31
CA VAL A 169 -16.51 13.59 -31.74
C VAL A 169 -15.81 13.71 -33.10
N GLU A 170 -16.60 14.00 -34.13
CA GLU A 170 -16.10 14.25 -35.48
C GLU A 170 -15.04 15.36 -35.45
N GLU A 171 -13.87 15.05 -36.01
CA GLU A 171 -12.80 15.98 -36.28
C GLU A 171 -13.27 17.00 -37.35
N THR A 172 -13.88 18.09 -36.90
CA THR A 172 -14.09 19.26 -37.78
C THR A 172 -12.84 20.13 -37.72
N LEU A 173 -11.94 19.88 -38.67
CA LEU A 173 -10.79 20.73 -39.01
C LEU A 173 -11.26 22.19 -39.23
N THR A 174 -11.14 23.02 -38.20
CA THR A 174 -11.19 24.48 -38.35
C THR A 174 -9.78 25.01 -38.22
N PHE A 175 -9.20 25.36 -39.37
CA PHE A 175 -7.98 26.16 -39.46
C PHE A 175 -8.24 27.53 -38.82
N ALA A 176 -7.83 27.70 -37.56
CA ALA A 176 -7.70 29.02 -36.94
C ALA A 176 -6.21 29.27 -36.69
N THR A 177 -5.64 30.13 -37.51
CA THR A 177 -4.30 30.70 -37.38
C THR A 177 -4.28 31.72 -36.23
N GLY A 178 -3.57 31.39 -35.14
CA GLY A 178 -3.20 32.34 -34.09
C GLY A 178 -2.52 31.61 -32.91
N PRO A 179 -1.51 32.20 -32.24
CA PRO A 179 -0.98 31.65 -31.01
C PRO A 179 -2.02 31.90 -29.91
N SER A 180 -2.85 30.91 -29.59
CA SER A 180 -3.61 30.91 -28.36
C SER A 180 -2.61 30.73 -27.21
N GLU A 181 -2.49 31.73 -26.34
CA GLU A 181 -1.76 31.56 -25.09
C GLU A 181 -2.35 30.35 -24.34
N PRO A 182 -1.50 29.41 -23.86
CA PRO A 182 -2.00 28.21 -23.23
C PRO A 182 -2.67 28.61 -21.91
N ASP A 183 -3.98 28.39 -21.84
CA ASP A 183 -4.84 28.60 -20.67
C ASP A 183 -4.06 28.41 -19.35
N ASP A 184 -3.81 29.51 -18.64
CA ASP A 184 -2.82 29.61 -17.55
C ASP A 184 -3.01 28.51 -16.50
N ALA A 185 -4.27 28.11 -16.27
CA ALA A 185 -4.66 27.06 -15.34
C ALA A 185 -4.20 25.66 -15.78
N HIS A 186 -4.33 25.31 -17.07
CA HIS A 186 -3.89 24.01 -17.59
C HIS A 186 -2.37 23.88 -17.52
N THR A 187 -1.67 24.94 -17.91
CA THR A 187 -0.21 25.04 -17.80
C THR A 187 0.26 24.95 -16.34
N ALA A 188 -0.46 25.54 -15.39
CA ALA A 188 -0.16 25.44 -13.96
C ALA A 188 -0.37 24.02 -13.41
N SER A 189 -1.46 23.35 -13.77
CA SER A 189 -1.76 21.98 -13.35
C SER A 189 -0.69 20.99 -13.81
N LEU A 190 -0.26 21.08 -15.08
CA LEU A 190 0.84 20.26 -15.63
C LEU A 190 2.18 20.52 -14.91
N LYS A 191 2.45 21.76 -14.51
CA LYS A 191 3.64 22.11 -13.71
C LYS A 191 3.60 21.48 -12.31
N ILE A 192 2.43 21.44 -11.67
CA ILE A 192 2.24 20.84 -10.33
C ILE A 192 2.38 19.32 -10.42
N GLU A 193 1.73 18.68 -11.39
CA GLU A 193 1.85 17.25 -11.66
C GLU A 193 3.32 16.87 -11.90
N ARG A 194 4.04 17.63 -12.74
CA ARG A 194 5.47 17.40 -12.99
C ARG A 194 6.31 17.51 -11.71
N LYS A 195 6.04 18.48 -10.83
CA LYS A 195 6.72 18.60 -9.53
C LYS A 195 6.45 17.39 -8.64
N MET A 196 5.20 16.92 -8.59
CA MET A 196 4.82 15.72 -7.85
C MET A 196 5.57 14.49 -8.37
N VAL A 197 5.58 14.26 -9.68
CA VAL A 197 6.29 13.14 -10.31
C VAL A 197 7.79 13.18 -10.01
N LEU A 198 8.43 14.34 -10.11
CA LEU A 198 9.85 14.49 -9.79
C LEU A 198 10.16 14.14 -8.33
N LYS A 199 9.24 14.45 -7.40
CA LYS A 199 9.38 14.08 -5.99
C LYS A 199 9.16 12.58 -5.78
N LEU A 200 8.14 12.00 -6.42
CA LEU A 200 7.88 10.55 -6.40
C LEU A 200 9.08 9.76 -6.95
N ALA A 201 9.71 10.22 -8.04
CA ALA A 201 10.86 9.55 -8.65
C ALA A 201 12.05 9.44 -7.69
N LYS A 202 12.24 10.44 -6.83
CA LYS A 202 13.35 10.54 -5.87
C LYS A 202 13.00 10.01 -4.49
N ASP A 203 11.81 9.45 -4.31
CA ASP A 203 11.35 8.95 -3.03
C ASP A 203 12.26 7.79 -2.56
N GLU A 204 12.76 7.85 -1.32
CA GLU A 204 13.72 6.85 -0.83
C GLU A 204 13.11 5.44 -0.73
N TYR A 205 11.78 5.31 -0.87
CA TYR A 205 11.11 4.03 -0.92
C TYR A 205 11.74 3.12 -1.99
N TRP A 206 12.12 3.68 -3.15
CA TRP A 206 12.70 2.94 -4.27
C TRP A 206 14.13 2.40 -3.99
N ASN A 207 14.75 2.84 -2.90
CA ASN A 207 16.11 2.45 -2.52
C ASN A 207 16.14 1.39 -1.40
N ARG A 208 14.98 0.92 -0.93
CA ARG A 208 14.91 -0.12 0.10
C ARG A 208 15.49 -1.43 -0.41
N VAL A 209 16.28 -2.09 0.43
CA VAL A 209 16.97 -3.36 0.10
C VAL A 209 16.02 -4.49 -0.32
N TRP A 210 14.87 -4.60 0.36
CA TRP A 210 13.94 -5.72 0.18
C TRP A 210 12.85 -5.48 -0.86
N ILE A 211 12.80 -4.28 -1.46
CA ILE A 211 11.68 -3.86 -2.32
C ILE A 211 11.43 -4.81 -3.50
N ILE A 212 12.47 -5.35 -4.14
CA ILE A 212 12.30 -6.28 -5.27
C ILE A 212 11.62 -7.58 -4.81
N GLN A 213 11.87 -8.03 -3.57
CA GLN A 213 11.20 -9.21 -3.02
C GLN A 213 9.75 -8.92 -2.67
N GLU A 214 9.46 -7.70 -2.24
CA GLU A 214 8.11 -7.26 -1.85
C GLU A 214 7.20 -7.04 -3.06
N ILE A 215 7.70 -6.39 -4.12
CA ILE A 215 6.85 -5.99 -5.26
C ILE A 215 7.22 -6.67 -6.59
N GLY A 216 8.40 -7.24 -6.74
CA GLY A 216 8.83 -7.80 -8.03
C GLY A 216 8.06 -9.03 -8.47
N HIS A 217 7.58 -9.84 -7.52
CA HIS A 217 6.80 -11.06 -7.76
C HIS A 217 5.31 -10.92 -7.42
N ALA A 218 4.85 -9.71 -7.10
CA ALA A 218 3.48 -9.46 -6.70
C ALA A 218 2.52 -9.73 -7.86
N ARG A 219 1.46 -10.51 -7.60
CA ARG A 219 0.41 -10.82 -8.59
C ARG A 219 -0.27 -9.56 -9.11
N GLN A 220 -0.57 -8.64 -8.20
CA GLN A 220 -1.08 -7.31 -8.49
C GLN A 220 -0.36 -6.31 -7.60
N ARG A 221 -0.21 -5.09 -8.12
CA ARG A 221 0.47 -3.98 -7.44
C ARG A 221 -0.38 -2.74 -7.53
N ARG A 222 -0.54 -2.08 -6.40
CA ARG A 222 -1.37 -0.90 -6.24
C ARG A 222 -0.57 0.18 -5.54
N VAL A 223 -0.36 1.31 -6.19
CA VAL A 223 0.48 2.40 -5.68
C VAL A 223 -0.42 3.48 -5.10
N CYS A 224 -0.28 3.71 -3.80
CA CYS A 224 -1.05 4.67 -3.02
C CYS A 224 -0.13 5.79 -2.52
N PHE A 225 -0.52 7.04 -2.76
CA PHE A 225 0.25 8.21 -2.36
C PHE A 225 -0.67 9.43 -2.21
N GLY A 226 -0.53 10.16 -1.10
CA GLY A 226 -1.47 11.22 -0.75
C GLY A 226 -2.89 10.64 -0.57
N LYS A 227 -3.79 11.04 -1.48
CA LYS A 227 -5.18 10.59 -1.59
C LYS A 227 -5.43 9.78 -2.87
N MET A 228 -4.40 9.52 -3.67
CA MET A 228 -4.53 8.83 -4.95
C MET A 228 -4.12 7.36 -4.84
N GLU A 229 -4.73 6.57 -5.72
CA GLU A 229 -4.45 5.18 -5.97
C GLU A 229 -4.29 4.96 -7.47
N LEU A 230 -3.22 4.28 -7.88
CA LEU A 230 -3.00 3.87 -9.27
C LEU A 230 -2.63 2.40 -9.34
N SER A 231 -3.02 1.75 -10.45
CA SER A 231 -2.40 0.47 -10.82
C SER A 231 -0.91 0.69 -11.06
N TRP A 232 -0.09 -0.36 -10.90
CA TRP A 232 1.34 -0.24 -11.22
C TRP A 232 1.59 0.19 -12.67
N SER A 233 0.80 -0.30 -13.62
CA SER A 233 0.92 0.09 -15.04
C SER A 233 0.67 1.59 -15.22
N ASP A 234 -0.43 2.11 -14.67
CA ASP A 234 -0.78 3.53 -14.83
C ASP A 234 0.17 4.44 -14.05
N PHE A 235 0.66 3.98 -12.90
CA PHE A 235 1.75 4.66 -12.19
C PHE A 235 3.01 4.76 -13.07
N ILE A 236 3.47 3.67 -13.69
CA ILE A 236 4.64 3.68 -14.58
C ILE A 236 4.40 4.56 -15.82
N LYS A 237 3.21 4.55 -16.42
CA LYS A 237 2.84 5.46 -17.51
C LYS A 237 2.94 6.93 -17.08
N MET A 238 2.36 7.29 -15.93
CA MET A 238 2.46 8.64 -15.35
C MET A 238 3.92 9.03 -15.12
N MET A 239 4.73 8.14 -14.53
CA MET A 239 6.16 8.38 -14.34
C MET A 239 6.86 8.61 -15.68
N THR A 240 6.55 7.82 -16.72
CA THR A 240 7.21 7.89 -18.03
C THR A 240 6.85 9.16 -18.79
N HIS A 241 5.58 9.58 -18.74
CA HIS A 241 5.10 10.78 -19.43
C HIS A 241 5.76 12.07 -18.92
N HIS A 242 6.11 12.12 -17.62
CA HIS A 242 6.64 13.33 -16.98
C HIS A 242 8.13 13.23 -16.60
N SER A 243 8.75 12.06 -16.63
CA SER A 243 10.15 11.88 -16.22
C SER A 243 11.10 12.04 -17.40
N VAL A 244 12.19 12.75 -17.14
CA VAL A 244 13.38 12.83 -18.02
C VAL A 244 14.47 11.83 -17.56
N THR A 245 14.18 11.04 -16.53
CA THR A 245 15.14 10.17 -15.84
C THR A 245 14.66 8.73 -15.80
N THR A 246 15.56 7.76 -15.94
CA THR A 246 15.28 6.31 -15.81
C THR A 246 15.42 5.79 -14.37
N GLU A 247 15.49 6.68 -13.38
CA GLU A 247 15.77 6.33 -11.98
C GLU A 247 14.51 5.95 -11.17
N GLY A 248 14.71 5.58 -9.90
CA GLY A 248 13.66 5.29 -8.93
C GLY A 248 12.69 4.18 -9.39
N PRO A 249 11.39 4.47 -9.58
CA PRO A 249 10.41 3.45 -9.94
C PRO A 249 10.61 2.87 -11.34
N LEU A 250 11.17 3.64 -12.29
CA LEU A 250 11.42 3.13 -13.65
C LEU A 250 12.57 2.13 -13.67
N ARG A 251 13.69 2.45 -12.99
CA ARG A 251 14.81 1.53 -12.75
C ARG A 251 14.32 0.24 -12.10
N LEU A 252 13.49 0.38 -11.08
CA LEU A 252 12.97 -0.77 -10.35
C LEU A 252 12.03 -1.63 -11.20
N ASN A 253 11.21 -1.01 -12.06
CA ASN A 253 10.39 -1.74 -13.02
C ASN A 253 11.25 -2.56 -13.97
N GLN A 254 12.31 -1.96 -14.54
CA GLN A 254 13.26 -2.66 -15.42
C GLN A 254 13.98 -3.81 -14.69
N GLN A 255 14.41 -3.60 -13.44
CA GLN A 255 15.05 -4.65 -12.64
C GLN A 255 14.09 -5.80 -12.32
N ALA A 256 12.83 -5.50 -12.01
CA ALA A 256 11.81 -6.51 -11.80
C ALA A 256 11.53 -7.29 -13.10
N GLU A 257 11.40 -6.60 -14.23
CA GLU A 257 11.24 -7.23 -15.54
C GLU A 257 12.44 -8.12 -15.88
N GLN A 258 13.69 -7.66 -15.74
CA GLN A 258 14.87 -8.48 -16.04
C GLN A 258 14.99 -9.70 -15.12
N LYS A 259 14.66 -9.54 -13.84
CA LYS A 259 14.78 -10.63 -12.86
C LYS A 259 13.69 -11.69 -13.01
N TYR A 260 12.53 -11.30 -13.54
CA TYR A 260 11.34 -12.16 -13.62
C TYR A 260 10.85 -12.43 -15.06
N GLN A 261 11.49 -11.84 -16.08
CA GLN A 261 11.38 -12.28 -17.48
C GLN A 261 11.96 -13.70 -17.57
N GLY A 262 11.10 -14.65 -17.94
CA GLY A 262 11.41 -16.08 -17.96
C GLY A 262 10.69 -16.89 -16.85
N VAL A 263 10.16 -16.25 -15.82
CA VAL A 263 9.24 -16.87 -14.86
C VAL A 263 7.83 -16.41 -15.22
N GLY A 264 7.19 -17.17 -16.12
CA GLY A 264 5.93 -16.81 -16.77
C GLY A 264 4.90 -16.14 -15.85
N ILE A 265 4.61 -14.88 -16.13
CA ILE A 265 3.31 -14.28 -15.82
C ILE A 265 2.31 -15.02 -16.72
N PRO A 266 1.21 -15.60 -16.19
CA PRO A 266 0.14 -16.07 -17.06
C PRO A 266 -0.51 -14.82 -17.67
N ILE A 267 -0.07 -14.47 -18.87
CA ILE A 267 -0.81 -13.60 -19.77
C ILE A 267 -1.95 -14.47 -20.28
N THR A 268 -3.16 -14.20 -19.80
CA THR A 268 -4.45 -14.54 -20.42
C THR A 268 -4.65 -16.03 -20.76
N GLY A 269 -5.57 -16.69 -20.06
CA GLY A 269 -5.95 -18.07 -20.37
C GLY A 269 -6.33 -18.23 -21.84
N MET A 270 -5.58 -19.04 -22.58
CA MET A 270 -6.02 -19.52 -23.89
C MET A 270 -7.18 -20.48 -23.66
N VAL A 271 -8.40 -20.02 -23.95
CA VAL A 271 -9.56 -20.90 -24.11
C VAL A 271 -9.40 -21.57 -25.46
N ARG A 272 -9.21 -22.90 -25.46
CA ARG A 272 -9.44 -23.71 -26.65
C ARG A 272 -10.74 -24.46 -26.47
N THR A 273 -11.69 -24.21 -27.35
CA THR A 273 -12.91 -25.01 -27.49
C THR A 273 -12.54 -26.33 -28.17
N VAL A 274 -12.85 -27.44 -27.52
CA VAL A 274 -12.82 -28.77 -28.13
C VAL A 274 -14.24 -29.31 -28.03
N GLY A 275 -15.03 -29.09 -29.08
CA GLY A 275 -16.49 -29.27 -29.06
C GLY A 275 -17.20 -28.21 -28.19
N ASP A 276 -18.43 -28.50 -27.76
CA ASP A 276 -19.30 -27.56 -27.02
C ASP A 276 -18.96 -27.39 -25.52
N LYS A 277 -17.74 -27.73 -25.10
CA LYS A 277 -17.30 -27.55 -23.71
C LYS A 277 -16.00 -26.77 -23.63
N GLU A 278 -16.02 -25.68 -22.87
CA GLU A 278 -14.82 -24.93 -22.49
C GLU A 278 -14.00 -25.73 -21.47
N VAL A 279 -12.73 -25.98 -21.79
CA VAL A 279 -11.78 -26.60 -20.85
C VAL A 279 -10.64 -25.61 -20.60
N LYS A 280 -10.46 -25.20 -19.34
CA LYS A 280 -9.32 -24.39 -18.89
C LYS A 280 -8.15 -25.31 -18.59
N ILE A 281 -7.10 -25.27 -19.43
CA ILE A 281 -5.88 -26.05 -19.23
C ILE A 281 -4.80 -25.13 -18.66
N TYR A 282 -4.25 -25.48 -17.51
CA TYR A 282 -3.08 -24.82 -16.93
C TYR A 282 -1.84 -25.68 -17.19
N ILE A 283 -0.89 -25.19 -17.98
CA ILE A 283 0.39 -25.87 -18.21
C ILE A 283 1.42 -25.24 -17.29
N TYR A 284 2.03 -26.05 -16.42
CA TYR A 284 3.19 -25.67 -15.64
C TYR A 284 4.43 -26.29 -16.29
N LEU A 285 5.39 -25.48 -16.72
CA LEU A 285 6.71 -25.97 -17.12
C LEU A 285 7.63 -25.97 -15.90
N THR A 286 8.07 -27.15 -15.48
CA THR A 286 9.18 -27.31 -14.52
C THR A 286 10.49 -27.12 -15.28
N SER A 287 11.33 -26.16 -14.88
CA SER A 287 12.71 -26.11 -15.37
C SER A 287 13.51 -27.22 -14.70
N THR A 288 14.06 -28.12 -15.52
CA THR A 288 15.32 -28.82 -15.23
C THR A 288 16.48 -27.84 -15.20
#